data_AF-A0A948WQE1-F1
#
_entry.id   AF-A0A948WQE1-F1
#
_cell.length_a   1.000
_cell.length_b   1.000
_cell.length_c   1.000
_cell.angle_alpha   90.00
_cell.angle_beta   90.00
_cell.angle_gamma   90.00
#
_symmetry.space_group_name_H-M   'P 1'
#
loop_
_entity.id
_entity.type
_entity.pdbx_description
1 polymer ?
#
loop_
_entity_poly.entity_id
_entity_poly.type
_entity_poly.pdbx_seq_one_letter_code
_entity_poly.pdbx_strand_id
1 'polypeptide(L)'
;MKNFVTSIRISVFCAALFTMMSGAEAHASFFSQPVPSLQNLSSELTTPEKIARYLWRHFAYEKDQTQFGAEEYWQSAEEFLANRRGDCEDFALLASALLQQAGRTAFTVNIYGSGYAHTICVYIEDGKYSAIDGSDLKKFQADNLEGLLSAIHSDWSRAAITALSEETRKGRILKLIPNKKSIKNK
;
A
#
# COMPACT_ATOMS: atom_id res chain seq x y z
N MET A 1 -60.79 -56.63 2.31
CA MET A 1 -61.09 -56.58 3.77
C MET A 1 -59.95 -55.85 4.47
N LYS A 2 -60.34 -54.92 5.33
CA LYS A 2 -59.60 -54.07 6.29
C LYS A 2 -58.11 -54.42 6.55
N ASN A 3 -57.24 -53.41 6.56
CA ASN A 3 -56.74 -52.81 7.81
C ASN A 3 -55.85 -51.58 7.55
N PHE A 4 -55.92 -50.66 8.50
CA PHE A 4 -55.44 -49.29 8.54
C PHE A 4 -54.42 -49.24 9.68
N VAL A 5 -53.18 -48.77 9.48
CA VAL A 5 -52.36 -48.20 10.58
C VAL A 5 -51.43 -47.10 10.05
N THR A 6 -51.32 -46.09 10.89
CA THR A 6 -50.84 -44.72 10.84
C THR A 6 -49.31 -44.55 10.96
N SER A 7 -48.82 -43.39 10.50
CA SER A 7 -47.68 -42.60 11.01
C SER A 7 -46.28 -43.20 10.79
N ILE A 8 -45.19 -42.48 10.50
CA ILE A 8 -44.62 -41.33 11.22
C ILE A 8 -43.73 -40.54 10.22
N ARG A 9 -43.83 -39.21 10.22
CA ARG A 9 -42.85 -38.32 9.60
C ARG A 9 -41.67 -38.14 10.56
N ILE A 10 -40.46 -38.54 10.18
CA ILE A 10 -39.22 -38.15 10.87
C ILE A 10 -38.45 -37.21 9.95
N SER A 11 -38.40 -35.96 10.39
CA SER A 11 -37.57 -34.89 9.86
C SER A 11 -36.09 -35.24 10.02
N VAL A 12 -35.32 -35.21 8.93
CA VAL A 12 -33.86 -35.19 9.01
C VAL A 12 -33.44 -33.77 9.34
N PHE A 13 -33.04 -33.56 10.59
CA PHE A 13 -32.35 -32.35 11.03
C PHE A 13 -30.95 -32.34 10.39
N CYS A 14 -30.71 -31.42 9.45
CA CYS A 14 -29.36 -31.03 9.06
C CYS A 14 -28.71 -30.32 10.26
N ALA A 15 -27.93 -31.05 11.05
CA ALA A 15 -26.99 -30.44 11.97
C ALA A 15 -25.84 -29.84 11.16
N ALA A 16 -26.01 -28.60 10.70
CA ALA A 16 -24.89 -27.77 10.29
C ALA A 16 -24.10 -27.44 11.56
N LEU A 17 -23.05 -28.21 11.82
CA LEU A 17 -22.07 -27.91 12.85
C LEU A 17 -21.24 -26.72 12.36
N PHE A 18 -21.75 -25.51 12.57
CA PHE A 18 -21.01 -24.28 12.33
C PHE A 18 -20.07 -24.08 13.53
N THR A 19 -18.89 -24.68 13.46
CA THR A 19 -17.83 -24.45 14.43
C THR A 19 -17.45 -22.98 14.35
N MET A 20 -17.92 -22.17 15.31
CA MET A 20 -17.46 -20.80 15.47
C MET A 20 -15.98 -20.85 15.86
N MET A 21 -15.09 -20.72 14.87
CA MET A 21 -13.68 -20.51 15.15
C MET A 21 -13.56 -19.19 15.91
N SER A 22 -13.00 -19.28 17.10
CA SER A 22 -12.74 -18.11 17.93
C SER A 22 -11.82 -17.15 17.18
N GLY A 23 -12.10 -15.84 17.22
CA GLY A 23 -11.33 -14.84 16.47
C GLY A 23 -9.82 -14.90 16.75
N ALA A 24 -9.41 -15.33 17.94
CA ALA A 24 -8.00 -15.46 18.32
C ALA A 24 -7.21 -16.44 17.44
N GLU A 25 -7.80 -17.57 17.01
CA GLU A 25 -7.13 -18.58 16.19
C GLU A 25 -6.98 -18.13 14.73
N ALA A 26 -7.95 -17.38 14.20
CA ALA A 26 -7.87 -16.76 12.88
C ALA A 26 -6.78 -15.67 12.82
N HIS A 27 -6.59 -14.91 13.90
CA HIS A 27 -5.52 -13.92 14.00
C HIS A 27 -4.13 -14.55 14.15
N ALA A 28 -3.99 -15.61 14.96
CA ALA A 28 -2.71 -16.29 15.13
C ALA A 28 -2.21 -17.01 13.86
N SER A 29 -3.13 -17.56 13.07
CA SER A 29 -2.81 -18.29 11.82
C SER A 29 -2.29 -17.39 10.69
N PHE A 30 -2.49 -16.08 10.78
CA PHE A 30 -2.05 -15.12 9.77
C PHE A 30 -0.57 -14.76 9.91
N PHE A 31 -0.04 -14.79 11.14
CA PHE A 31 1.36 -14.49 11.43
C PHE A 31 2.31 -15.68 11.18
N SER A 32 1.77 -16.89 10.95
CA SER A 32 2.57 -18.09 10.69
C SER A 32 2.81 -18.37 9.21
N GLN A 33 2.26 -17.56 8.29
CA GLN A 33 2.51 -17.72 6.87
C GLN A 33 3.91 -17.19 6.52
N PRO A 34 4.68 -17.89 5.69
CA PRO A 34 5.96 -17.37 5.23
C PRO A 34 5.76 -16.03 4.54
N VAL A 35 6.65 -15.06 4.83
CA VAL A 35 6.65 -13.77 4.12
C VAL A 35 6.85 -14.08 2.64
N PRO A 36 5.89 -13.74 1.76
CA PRO A 36 6.04 -13.99 0.34
C PRO A 36 7.19 -13.13 -0.20
N SER A 37 7.95 -13.67 -1.14
CA SER A 37 8.96 -12.88 -1.83
C SER A 37 8.30 -11.75 -2.63
N LEU A 38 9.03 -10.65 -2.81
CA LEU A 38 8.58 -9.53 -3.63
C LEU A 38 8.21 -9.98 -5.06
N GLN A 39 8.99 -10.92 -5.61
CA GLN A 39 8.78 -11.52 -6.93
C GLN A 39 7.46 -12.31 -7.02
N ASN A 40 7.11 -13.08 -5.99
CA ASN A 40 5.85 -13.82 -5.97
C ASN A 40 4.68 -12.85 -5.89
N LEU A 41 4.76 -11.86 -5.00
CA LEU A 41 3.71 -10.85 -4.86
C LEU A 41 3.50 -10.04 -6.13
N SER A 42 4.56 -9.62 -6.82
CA SER A 42 4.42 -8.81 -8.04
C SER A 42 3.75 -9.57 -9.19
N SER A 43 3.86 -10.91 -9.21
CA SER A 43 3.12 -11.74 -10.18
C SER A 43 1.60 -11.79 -9.92
N GLU A 44 1.16 -11.59 -8.68
CA GLU A 44 -0.25 -11.61 -8.29
C GLU A 44 -0.87 -10.19 -8.27
N LEU A 45 -0.09 -9.22 -7.78
CA LEU A 45 -0.46 -7.83 -7.54
C LEU A 45 -0.09 -6.94 -8.73
N THR A 46 -0.57 -7.30 -9.92
CA THR A 46 -0.18 -6.66 -11.19
C THR A 46 -0.84 -5.30 -11.48
N THR A 47 -1.66 -4.80 -10.57
CA THR A 47 -2.46 -3.57 -10.76
C THR A 47 -2.39 -2.67 -9.52
N PRO A 48 -2.40 -1.33 -9.67
CA PRO A 48 -2.41 -0.40 -8.54
C PRO A 48 -3.50 -0.67 -7.49
N GLU A 49 -4.70 -1.08 -7.90
CA GLU A 49 -5.83 -1.39 -7.03
C GLU A 49 -5.57 -2.58 -6.11
N LYS A 50 -4.95 -3.63 -6.67
CA LYS A 50 -4.57 -4.82 -5.91
C LYS A 50 -3.48 -4.48 -4.91
N ILE A 51 -2.49 -3.68 -5.32
CA ILE A 51 -1.39 -3.23 -4.45
C ILE A 51 -1.93 -2.37 -3.31
N ALA A 52 -2.71 -1.31 -3.61
CA ALA A 52 -3.30 -0.43 -2.60
C ALA A 52 -4.15 -1.23 -1.58
N ARG A 53 -4.98 -2.16 -2.07
CA ARG A 53 -5.78 -3.04 -1.22
C ARG A 53 -4.93 -3.98 -0.37
N TYR A 54 -3.83 -4.49 -0.92
CA TYR A 54 -2.90 -5.35 -0.19
C TYR A 54 -2.21 -4.55 0.93
N LEU A 55 -1.72 -3.35 0.63
CA LEU A 55 -1.14 -2.44 1.63
C LEU A 55 -2.12 -2.18 2.77
N TRP A 56 -3.36 -1.80 2.45
CA TRP A 56 -4.42 -1.54 3.44
C TRP A 56 -4.70 -2.74 4.37
N ARG A 57 -4.66 -3.97 3.84
CA ARG A 57 -5.02 -5.18 4.59
C ARG A 57 -3.88 -5.73 5.45
N HIS A 58 -2.63 -5.53 5.03
CA HIS A 58 -1.50 -6.29 5.54
C HIS A 58 -0.45 -5.44 6.26
N PHE A 59 -0.58 -4.11 6.26
CA PHE A 59 0.44 -3.21 6.81
C PHE A 59 -0.19 -2.17 7.73
N ALA A 60 0.55 -1.82 8.78
CA ALA A 60 0.19 -0.76 9.72
C ALA A 60 1.12 0.44 9.54
N TYR A 61 0.59 1.65 9.73
CA TYR A 61 1.41 2.85 9.79
C TYR A 61 2.10 2.93 11.17
N GLU A 62 3.41 3.10 11.19
CA GLU A 62 4.25 3.22 12.39
C GLU A 62 5.42 4.16 12.07
N LYS A 63 5.69 5.14 12.94
CA LYS A 63 6.79 6.08 12.70
C LYS A 63 8.14 5.43 12.98
N ASP A 64 9.17 5.85 12.25
CA ASP A 64 10.54 5.39 12.48
C ASP A 64 11.03 5.56 13.91
N GLN A 65 10.67 6.67 14.55
CA GLN A 65 11.07 6.93 15.94
C GLN A 65 10.51 5.87 16.90
N THR A 66 9.33 5.34 16.61
CA THR A 66 8.67 4.31 17.42
C THR A 66 9.15 2.91 17.04
N GLN A 67 9.36 2.65 15.74
CA GLN A 67 9.77 1.34 15.24
C GLN A 67 11.27 1.05 15.42
N PHE A 68 12.12 2.02 15.08
CA PHE A 68 13.57 1.87 15.00
C PHE A 68 14.34 2.76 15.98
N GLY A 69 13.66 3.68 16.66
CA GLY A 69 14.32 4.64 17.54
C GLY A 69 15.09 5.73 16.79
N ALA A 70 14.85 5.89 15.48
CA ALA A 70 15.54 6.84 14.61
C ALA A 70 14.58 7.93 14.13
N GLU A 71 15.10 9.12 13.83
CA GLU A 71 14.31 10.20 13.23
C GLU A 71 13.84 9.83 11.81
N GLU A 72 14.67 9.09 11.07
CA GLU A 72 14.43 8.67 9.69
C GLU A 72 15.14 7.34 9.43
N TYR A 73 14.42 6.36 8.88
CA TYR A 73 14.87 5.04 8.49
C TYR A 73 13.99 4.48 7.36
N TRP A 74 14.42 4.70 6.13
CA TRP A 74 13.73 4.15 4.97
C TRP A 74 13.99 2.64 4.91
N GLN A 75 12.94 1.84 4.94
CA GLN A 75 13.02 0.39 4.73
C GLN A 75 13.14 0.07 3.24
N SER A 76 13.90 -0.98 2.89
CA SER A 76 13.73 -1.60 1.57
C SER A 76 12.34 -2.23 1.44
N ALA A 77 11.91 -2.52 0.21
CA ALA A 77 10.64 -3.17 -0.03
C ALA A 77 10.54 -4.54 0.68
N GLU A 78 11.65 -5.28 0.73
CA GLU A 78 11.78 -6.57 1.40
C GLU A 78 11.70 -6.44 2.93
N GLU A 79 12.37 -5.44 3.51
CA GLU A 79 12.30 -5.17 4.95
C GLU A 79 10.90 -4.76 5.37
N PHE A 80 10.26 -3.85 4.64
CA PHE A 80 8.89 -3.45 4.94
C PHE A 80 7.92 -4.64 4.80
N LEU A 81 8.09 -5.48 3.77
CA LEU A 81 7.35 -6.74 3.62
C LEU A 81 7.49 -7.68 4.82
N ALA A 82 8.67 -7.75 5.42
CA ALA A 82 8.92 -8.57 6.59
C ALA A 82 8.34 -7.93 7.87
N ASN A 83 8.53 -6.62 8.05
CA ASN A 83 8.15 -5.90 9.26
C ASN A 83 6.64 -5.64 9.36
N ARG A 84 5.94 -5.55 8.21
CA ARG A 84 4.50 -5.27 8.10
C ARG A 84 4.06 -3.95 8.74
N ARG A 85 5.01 -3.06 9.03
CA ARG A 85 4.78 -1.73 9.59
C ARG A 85 5.92 -0.78 9.22
N GLY A 86 5.59 0.50 9.11
CA GLY A 86 6.45 1.56 8.58
C GLY A 86 5.62 2.79 8.25
N ASP A 87 6.22 3.82 7.67
CA ASP A 87 5.55 5.07 7.37
C ASP A 87 5.56 5.41 5.87
N CYS A 88 5.49 6.69 5.50
CA CYS A 88 5.03 7.09 4.16
C CYS A 88 5.96 6.59 3.04
N GLU A 89 7.27 6.63 3.25
CA GLU A 89 8.28 6.15 2.31
C GLU A 89 8.23 4.63 2.15
N ASP A 90 7.98 3.87 3.21
CA ASP A 90 8.03 2.42 3.18
C ASP A 90 6.87 1.86 2.34
N PHE A 91 5.68 2.43 2.54
CA PHE A 91 4.52 2.17 1.70
C PHE A 91 4.80 2.54 0.24
N ALA A 92 5.39 3.71 0.00
CA ALA A 92 5.69 4.18 -1.35
C ALA A 92 6.74 3.32 -2.07
N LEU A 93 7.79 2.89 -1.36
CA LEU A 93 8.87 2.06 -1.89
C LEU A 93 8.36 0.68 -2.27
N LEU A 94 7.59 0.02 -1.39
CA LEU A 94 7.01 -1.28 -1.70
C LEU A 94 6.01 -1.20 -2.87
N ALA A 95 5.14 -0.19 -2.88
CA ALA A 95 4.21 0.02 -4.00
C ALA A 95 4.95 0.23 -5.32
N SER A 96 6.00 1.06 -5.32
CA SER A 96 6.82 1.31 -6.50
C SER A 96 7.53 0.05 -6.97
N ALA A 97 8.11 -0.73 -6.06
CA ALA A 97 8.83 -1.95 -6.40
C ALA A 97 7.90 -3.03 -6.99
N LEU A 98 6.71 -3.22 -6.40
CA LEU A 98 5.70 -4.15 -6.93
C LEU A 98 5.22 -3.75 -8.33
N LEU A 99 4.95 -2.47 -8.56
CA LEU A 99 4.53 -1.97 -9.87
C LEU A 99 5.65 -2.12 -10.92
N GLN A 100 6.89 -1.78 -10.56
CA GLN A 100 8.05 -1.92 -11.45
C GLN A 100 8.26 -3.39 -11.84
N GLN A 101 8.18 -4.33 -10.89
CA GLN A 101 8.29 -5.75 -11.18
C GLN A 101 7.13 -6.29 -12.02
N ALA A 102 5.95 -5.69 -11.90
CA ALA A 102 4.80 -5.97 -12.78
C ALA A 102 4.93 -5.30 -14.16
N GLY A 103 6.07 -4.71 -14.50
CA GLY A 103 6.35 -4.09 -15.80
C GLY A 103 5.74 -2.70 -15.99
N ARG A 104 5.34 -2.03 -14.89
CA ARG A 104 4.75 -0.69 -14.92
C ARG A 104 5.77 0.37 -14.56
N THR A 105 5.63 1.56 -15.14
CA THR A 105 6.45 2.71 -14.74
C THR A 105 5.92 3.29 -13.42
N ALA A 106 6.72 3.17 -12.36
CA ALA A 106 6.44 3.74 -11.06
C ALA A 106 7.72 4.26 -10.39
N PHE A 107 7.60 5.22 -9.47
CA PHE A 107 8.70 5.82 -8.71
C PHE A 107 8.18 6.53 -7.45
N THR A 108 9.06 6.78 -6.47
CA THR A 108 8.70 7.52 -5.25
C THR A 108 8.88 9.02 -5.44
N VAL A 109 8.00 9.80 -4.80
CA VAL A 109 8.07 11.26 -4.79
C VAL A 109 7.92 11.77 -3.37
N ASN A 110 8.88 12.56 -2.91
CA ASN A 110 8.76 13.34 -1.69
C ASN A 110 8.11 14.68 -2.02
N ILE A 111 7.16 15.08 -1.18
CA ILE A 111 6.35 16.29 -1.28
C ILE A 111 6.54 17.07 0.00
N TYR A 112 6.83 18.37 -0.13
CA TYR A 112 7.05 19.27 1.00
C TYR A 112 6.09 20.45 0.92
N GLY A 113 5.36 20.70 2.00
CA GLY A 113 4.41 21.82 2.11
C GLY A 113 4.57 22.59 3.40
N SER A 114 3.54 23.33 3.79
CA SER A 114 3.55 24.14 5.01
C SER A 114 3.53 23.24 6.26
N GLY A 115 4.72 22.91 6.77
CA GLY A 115 4.88 22.16 8.01
C GLY A 115 4.80 20.63 7.86
N TYR A 116 4.89 20.10 6.64
CA TYR A 116 4.93 18.65 6.41
C TYR A 116 5.92 18.25 5.31
N ALA A 117 6.39 17.01 5.44
CA ALA A 117 7.02 16.22 4.39
C ALA A 117 6.22 14.92 4.25
N HIS A 118 6.08 14.42 3.03
CA HIS A 118 5.31 13.22 2.75
C HIS A 118 5.84 12.50 1.52
N THR A 119 5.81 11.17 1.52
CA THR A 119 6.29 10.35 0.40
C THR A 119 5.15 9.54 -0.19
N ILE A 120 5.03 9.53 -1.52
CA ILE A 120 4.02 8.77 -2.26
C ILE A 120 4.66 7.93 -3.37
N CYS A 121 3.96 6.88 -3.80
CA CYS A 121 4.28 6.17 -5.04
C CYS A 121 3.51 6.80 -6.19
N VAL A 122 4.21 7.28 -7.21
CA VAL A 122 3.61 7.73 -8.47
C VAL A 122 3.74 6.63 -9.51
N TYR A 123 2.71 6.42 -10.31
CA TYR A 123 2.72 5.49 -11.43
C TYR A 123 2.10 6.10 -12.70
N ILE A 124 2.50 5.57 -13.86
CA ILE A 124 2.03 6.01 -15.16
C ILE A 124 1.16 4.93 -15.80
N GLU A 125 -0.03 5.31 -16.23
CA GLU A 125 -0.96 4.47 -17.00
C GLU A 125 -1.50 5.31 -18.16
N ASP A 126 -1.44 4.77 -19.38
CA ASP A 126 -1.84 5.48 -20.62
C ASP A 126 -1.23 6.89 -20.78
N GLY A 127 0.03 7.05 -20.34
CA GLY A 127 0.75 8.32 -20.40
C GLY A 127 0.31 9.35 -19.35
N LYS A 128 -0.58 8.98 -18.43
CA LYS A 128 -1.12 9.84 -17.37
C LYS A 128 -0.59 9.43 -16.00
N TYR A 129 -0.48 10.41 -15.11
CA TYR A 129 0.08 10.24 -13.78
C TYR A 129 -1.04 10.03 -12.74
N SER A 130 -0.86 9.01 -11.91
CA SER A 130 -1.68 8.71 -10.73
C SER A 130 -0.77 8.30 -9.56
N ALA A 131 -1.33 8.11 -8.37
CA ALA A 131 -0.53 7.76 -7.19
C ALA A 131 -1.16 6.69 -6.29
N ILE A 132 -0.32 6.03 -5.50
CA ILE A 132 -0.68 5.33 -4.28
C ILE A 132 -0.06 6.13 -3.12
N ASP A 133 -0.91 6.57 -2.21
CA ASP A 133 -0.58 7.42 -1.07
C ASP A 133 -0.86 6.64 0.21
N GLY A 134 0.18 6.09 0.84
CA GLY A 134 0.04 5.05 1.85
C GLY A 134 -0.68 3.83 1.26
N SER A 135 -1.95 3.64 1.64
CA SER A 135 -2.82 2.59 1.08
C SER A 135 -3.97 3.12 0.22
N ASP A 136 -4.06 4.44 0.04
CA ASP A 136 -5.09 5.09 -0.76
C ASP A 136 -4.68 5.16 -2.23
N LEU A 137 -5.58 4.74 -3.11
CA LEU A 137 -5.39 4.88 -4.55
C LEU A 137 -5.92 6.24 -5.04
N LYS A 138 -5.06 7.03 -5.67
CA LYS A 138 -5.35 8.37 -6.20
C LYS A 138 -5.34 8.36 -7.74
N LYS A 139 -6.47 8.00 -8.35
CA LYS A 139 -6.65 7.88 -9.82
C LYS A 139 -6.91 9.22 -10.51
N PHE A 140 -6.00 10.17 -10.41
CA PHE A 140 -6.20 11.51 -10.97
C PHE A 140 -6.00 11.60 -12.49
N GLN A 141 -5.23 10.69 -13.10
CA GLN A 141 -4.98 10.69 -14.55
C GLN A 141 -4.45 12.05 -15.06
N ALA A 142 -3.51 12.65 -14.31
CA ALA A 142 -2.98 13.96 -14.62
C ALA A 142 -2.02 13.94 -15.82
N ASP A 143 -1.93 15.04 -16.57
CA ASP A 143 -1.01 15.18 -17.71
C ASP A 143 0.47 15.24 -17.32
N ASN A 144 0.75 15.63 -16.08
CA ASN A 144 2.10 15.81 -15.56
C ASN A 144 2.13 15.75 -14.03
N LEU A 145 3.34 15.63 -13.47
CA LEU A 145 3.58 15.56 -12.03
C LEU A 145 3.06 16.80 -11.28
N GLU A 146 3.25 18.01 -11.82
CA GLU A 146 2.77 19.24 -11.15
C GLU A 146 1.25 19.24 -10.99
N GLY A 147 0.52 18.76 -12.00
CA GLY A 147 -0.93 18.57 -11.97
C GLY A 147 -1.36 17.53 -10.94
N LEU A 148 -0.69 16.37 -10.92
CA LEU A 148 -0.94 15.31 -9.93
C LEU A 148 -0.71 15.82 -8.50
N LEU A 149 0.46 16.40 -8.25
CA LEU A 149 0.84 16.88 -6.92
C LEU A 149 -0.09 17.99 -6.44
N SER A 150 -0.49 18.91 -7.32
CA SER A 150 -1.46 19.95 -6.97
C SER A 150 -2.86 19.42 -6.68
N ALA A 151 -3.22 18.24 -7.21
CA ALA A 151 -4.51 17.60 -6.95
C ALA A 151 -4.51 16.83 -5.62
N ILE A 152 -3.39 16.21 -5.25
CA ILE A 152 -3.27 15.46 -3.97
C ILE A 152 -2.96 16.42 -2.81
N HIS A 153 -2.03 17.34 -3.02
CA HIS A 153 -1.48 18.25 -2.00
C HIS A 153 -1.46 19.67 -2.53
N SER A 154 -2.60 20.38 -2.52
CA SER A 154 -2.72 21.69 -3.20
C SER A 154 -1.77 22.78 -2.69
N ASP A 155 -1.24 22.64 -1.48
CA ASP A 155 -0.35 23.57 -0.79
C ASP A 155 1.14 23.19 -0.84
N TRP A 156 1.49 22.17 -1.64
CA TRP A 156 2.88 21.76 -1.81
C TRP A 156 3.74 22.93 -2.33
N SER A 157 4.97 23.00 -1.84
CA SER A 157 5.93 24.07 -2.17
C SER A 157 7.11 23.55 -2.98
N ARG A 158 7.55 22.32 -2.69
CA ARG A 158 8.68 21.63 -3.31
C ARG A 158 8.36 20.14 -3.40
N ALA A 159 8.88 19.47 -4.42
CA ALA A 159 8.82 18.03 -4.51
C ALA A 159 10.04 17.48 -5.26
N ALA A 160 10.33 16.20 -5.07
CA ALA A 160 11.44 15.53 -5.71
C ALA A 160 11.12 14.05 -5.97
N ILE A 161 11.54 13.53 -7.12
CA ILE A 161 11.68 12.09 -7.32
C ILE A 161 12.84 11.63 -6.44
N THR A 162 12.58 10.59 -5.65
CA THR A 162 13.52 10.06 -4.67
C THR A 162 13.81 8.58 -4.91
N ALA A 163 14.83 8.06 -4.24
CA ALA A 163 15.09 6.64 -4.10
C ALA A 163 15.73 6.38 -2.73
N LEU A 164 15.61 5.16 -2.24
CA LEU A 164 16.35 4.70 -1.05
C LEU A 164 17.87 4.82 -1.30
N SER A 165 18.59 5.37 -0.32
CA SER A 165 20.04 5.25 -0.20
C SER A 165 20.37 4.07 0.73
N GLU A 166 20.95 3.00 0.19
CA GLU A 166 21.35 1.84 1.00
C GLU A 166 22.41 2.17 2.05
N GLU A 167 23.29 3.14 1.77
CA GLU A 167 24.33 3.57 2.69
C GLU A 167 23.76 4.32 3.90
N THR A 168 22.82 5.24 3.66
CA THR A 168 22.33 6.16 4.70
C THR A 168 20.99 5.75 5.29
N ARG A 169 20.26 4.84 4.64
CA ARG A 169 18.88 4.46 4.96
C ARG A 169 17.92 5.65 4.98
N LYS A 170 18.13 6.57 4.04
CA LYS A 170 17.31 7.79 3.84
C LYS A 170 16.96 7.99 2.38
N GLY A 171 16.00 8.88 2.13
CA GLY A 171 15.65 9.33 0.79
C GLY A 171 16.78 10.12 0.11
N ARG A 172 17.22 9.66 -1.06
CA ARG A 172 18.14 10.37 -1.96
C ARG A 172 17.37 11.05 -3.07
N ILE A 173 17.57 12.35 -3.23
CA ILE A 173 16.97 13.13 -4.33
C ILE A 173 17.60 12.73 -5.66
N LEU A 174 16.77 12.31 -6.61
CA LEU A 174 17.16 12.03 -7.99
C LEU A 174 16.87 13.21 -8.92
N LYS A 175 15.70 13.84 -8.74
CA LYS A 175 15.26 14.94 -9.60
C LYS A 175 14.27 15.84 -8.87
N LEU A 176 14.50 17.15 -8.91
CA LEU A 176 13.55 18.13 -8.40
C LEU A 176 12.35 18.27 -9.36
N ILE A 177 11.16 18.42 -8.80
CA ILE A 177 9.93 18.69 -9.54
C ILE A 177 9.60 20.18 -9.38
N PRO A 178 9.56 20.96 -10.47
CA PRO A 178 9.28 22.39 -10.38
C PRO A 178 7.82 22.63 -9.99
N ASN A 179 7.59 23.61 -9.11
CA ASN A 179 6.27 24.15 -8.82
C ASN A 179 6.14 25.54 -9.44
N LYS A 180 5.40 25.68 -10.55
CA LYS A 180 5.30 26.96 -11.24
C LYS A 180 4.43 27.97 -10.49
N LYS A 181 3.58 27.52 -9.56
CA LYS A 181 2.78 28.41 -8.71
C LYS A 181 3.63 29.11 -7.67
N SER A 182 4.61 28.44 -7.07
CA SER A 182 5.47 29.03 -6.04
C SER A 182 6.49 30.03 -6.59
N ILE A 183 6.83 29.92 -7.88
CA ILE A 183 7.76 30.83 -8.58
C ILE A 183 7.13 32.21 -8.83
N LYS A 184 5.80 32.31 -8.96
CA LYS A 184 5.10 33.58 -9.26
C LYS A 184 4.90 34.50 -8.05
N ASN A 185 5.15 34.01 -6.83
CA ASN A 185 4.93 34.75 -5.59
C ASN A 185 6.25 35.20 -4.92
N LYS A 186 7.35 35.22 -5.67
CA LYS A 186 8.64 35.80 -5.28
C LYS A 186 9.00 36.93 -6.24
#